data_AF-A0AAI9X6N4-F1
#
_entry.id   AF-A0AAI9X6N4-F1
#
_cell.length_a   1.000
_cell.length_b   1.000
_cell.length_c   1.000
_cell.angle_alpha   90.00
_cell.angle_beta   90.00
_cell.angle_gamma   90.00
#
_symmetry.space_group_name_H-M   'P 1'
#
loop_
_entity.id
_entity.type
_entity.pdbx_description
1 polymer ?
#
loop_
_entity_poly.entity_id
_entity_poly.type
_entity_poly.pdbx_seq_one_letter_code
_entity_poly.pdbx_strand_id
1 'polypeptide(L)'
;MESLPDPQAVLNEISKGYERLDRYCTSFQFPPHLPFSGDQIFLMPNSFAHLPMDNVDMISNQSTQKAQSKQYDIYGNLFYSLEAALVESFVKGDIYDIEEVGYSSWQLLLNAWVAMMRGYLEVNNDLLDDCADERAVEWYSTHFGRIHEDQYGEWDLRVSKRLGSGKEIPVNMRRNPIP
;
A
#
# COMPACT_ATOMS: atom_id res chain seq x y z
N MET A 1 -12.36 -36.31 10.38
CA MET A 1 -11.44 -35.62 9.46
C MET A 1 -12.32 -34.81 8.54
N GLU A 2 -12.29 -33.48 8.64
CA GLU A 2 -12.94 -32.63 7.64
C GLU A 2 -12.27 -32.85 6.28
N SER A 3 -13.05 -33.04 5.23
CA SER A 3 -12.50 -33.11 3.88
C SER A 3 -11.98 -31.73 3.49
N LEU A 4 -10.78 -31.67 2.93
CA LEU A 4 -10.26 -30.43 2.39
C LEU A 4 -11.20 -29.89 1.31
N PRO A 5 -11.37 -28.56 1.20
CA PRO A 5 -12.18 -27.95 0.16
C PRO A 5 -11.64 -28.32 -1.23
N ASP A 6 -12.55 -28.38 -2.20
CA ASP A 6 -12.18 -28.61 -3.60
C ASP A 6 -11.20 -27.53 -4.09
N PRO A 7 -10.00 -27.90 -4.56
CA PRO A 7 -9.00 -26.94 -5.01
C PRO A 7 -9.52 -26.00 -6.10
N GLN A 8 -10.38 -26.48 -7.00
CA GLN A 8 -10.90 -25.63 -8.09
C GLN A 8 -11.89 -24.59 -7.57
N ALA A 9 -12.73 -24.94 -6.60
CA ALA A 9 -13.63 -24.00 -5.94
C ALA A 9 -12.85 -22.87 -5.25
N VAL A 10 -11.75 -23.22 -4.56
CA VAL A 10 -10.88 -22.23 -3.90
C VAL A 10 -10.22 -21.30 -4.92
N LEU A 11 -9.72 -21.84 -6.04
CA LEU A 11 -9.14 -21.01 -7.11
C LEU A 11 -10.17 -20.04 -7.70
N ASN A 12 -11.39 -20.49 -7.93
CA ASN A 12 -12.46 -19.65 -8.47
C ASN A 12 -12.83 -18.52 -7.50
N GLU A 13 -12.86 -18.80 -6.20
CA GLU A 13 -13.09 -17.79 -5.17
C GLU A 13 -11.98 -16.73 -5.16
N ILE A 14 -10.71 -17.16 -5.20
CA ILE A 14 -9.56 -16.25 -5.27
C ILE A 14 -9.66 -15.38 -6.52
N SER A 15 -9.85 -15.97 -7.70
CA SER A 15 -9.98 -15.21 -8.95
C SER A 15 -11.13 -14.21 -8.91
N LYS A 16 -12.26 -14.58 -8.31
CA LYS A 16 -13.39 -13.67 -8.13
C LYS A 16 -13.02 -12.48 -7.23
N GLY A 17 -12.23 -12.71 -6.19
CA GLY A 17 -11.75 -11.66 -5.28
C GLY A 17 -10.81 -10.63 -5.92
N TYR A 18 -10.22 -10.94 -7.07
CA TYR A 18 -9.32 -10.05 -7.83
C TYR A 18 -9.87 -9.65 -9.20
N GLU A 19 -11.11 -10.04 -9.55
CA GLU A 19 -11.66 -9.87 -10.89
C GLU A 19 -11.62 -8.41 -11.37
N ARG A 20 -11.88 -7.45 -10.47
CA ARG A 20 -11.84 -6.02 -10.79
C ARG A 20 -10.41 -5.57 -11.11
N LEU A 21 -9.44 -5.94 -10.28
CA LEU A 21 -8.03 -5.66 -10.55
C LEU A 21 -7.61 -6.23 -11.90
N ASP A 22 -7.92 -7.51 -12.16
CA ASP A 22 -7.57 -8.19 -13.41
C ASP A 22 -8.19 -7.50 -14.63
N ARG A 23 -9.41 -6.96 -14.51
CA ARG A 23 -10.10 -6.24 -15.58
C ARG A 23 -9.42 -4.92 -15.96
N TYR A 24 -8.84 -4.22 -14.99
CA TYR A 24 -8.19 -2.91 -15.21
C TYR A 24 -6.69 -3.02 -15.49
N CYS A 25 -6.06 -4.14 -15.16
CA CYS A 25 -4.63 -4.33 -15.35
C CYS A 25 -4.28 -4.92 -16.72
N THR A 26 -3.12 -4.54 -17.24
CA THR A 26 -2.49 -5.25 -18.36
C THR A 26 -1.30 -6.03 -17.83
N SER A 27 -1.17 -7.30 -18.21
CA SER A 27 -0.06 -8.14 -17.77
C SER A 27 0.93 -8.43 -18.90
N PHE A 28 2.22 -8.47 -18.56
CA PHE A 28 3.32 -8.72 -19.48
C PHE A 28 4.19 -9.83 -18.91
N GLN A 29 4.57 -10.78 -19.76
CA GLN A 29 5.50 -11.84 -19.39
C GLN A 29 6.93 -11.40 -19.69
N PHE A 30 7.85 -11.62 -18.77
CA PHE A 30 9.26 -11.41 -19.06
C PHE A 30 9.72 -12.38 -20.16
N PRO A 31 10.54 -11.91 -21.12
CA PRO A 31 11.10 -12.78 -22.13
C PRO A 31 11.85 -13.96 -21.51
N PRO A 32 11.65 -15.20 -22.01
CA PRO A 32 12.18 -16.41 -21.39
C PRO A 32 13.71 -16.50 -21.42
N HIS A 33 14.39 -15.65 -22.19
CA HIS A 33 15.84 -15.59 -22.28
C HIS A 33 16.49 -14.64 -21.26
N LEU A 34 15.69 -13.93 -20.46
CA LEU A 34 16.19 -13.06 -19.39
C LEU A 34 16.25 -13.84 -18.07
N PRO A 35 17.12 -13.43 -17.12
CA PRO A 35 17.26 -14.11 -15.82
C PRO A 35 15.99 -14.09 -14.95
N PHE A 36 15.01 -13.26 -15.31
CA PHE A 36 13.70 -13.16 -14.67
C PHE A 36 12.63 -13.96 -15.43
N SER A 37 13.03 -15.04 -16.12
CA SER A 37 12.13 -15.90 -16.88
C SER A 37 11.10 -16.54 -15.95
N GLY A 38 9.82 -16.24 -16.18
CA GLY A 38 8.71 -16.68 -15.34
C GLY A 38 8.08 -15.57 -14.50
N ASP A 39 8.69 -14.40 -14.44
CA ASP A 39 8.10 -13.23 -13.78
C ASP A 39 7.09 -12.54 -14.70
N GLN A 40 6.06 -11.95 -14.09
CA GLN A 40 5.00 -11.20 -14.75
C GLN A 40 4.99 -9.76 -14.23
N ILE A 41 4.93 -8.80 -15.15
CA ILE A 41 4.72 -7.39 -14.83
C ILE A 41 3.23 -7.09 -14.98
N PHE A 42 2.65 -6.44 -13.97
CA PHE A 42 1.31 -5.88 -14.05
C PHE A 42 1.40 -4.36 -14.21
N LEU A 43 0.75 -3.84 -15.24
CA LEU A 43 0.55 -2.42 -15.46
C LEU A 43 -0.85 -2.05 -14.98
N MET A 44 -0.89 -1.30 -13.89
CA MET A 44 -2.11 -0.71 -13.34
C MET A 44 -2.28 0.71 -13.87
N PRO A 45 -3.42 1.06 -14.48
CA PRO A 45 -3.67 2.44 -14.90
C PRO A 45 -3.82 3.33 -13.67
N ASN A 46 -3.33 4.57 -13.75
CA ASN A 46 -3.39 5.48 -12.61
C ASN A 46 -4.82 5.80 -12.16
N SER A 47 -5.77 5.79 -13.09
CA SER A 47 -7.20 5.95 -12.78
C SER A 47 -7.73 4.89 -11.81
N PHE A 48 -7.07 3.73 -11.74
CA PHE A 48 -7.37 2.65 -10.81
C PHE A 48 -6.44 2.66 -9.59
N ALA A 49 -5.17 3.02 -9.76
CA ALA A 49 -4.20 3.07 -8.66
C ALA A 49 -4.39 4.30 -7.76
N HIS A 50 -5.03 5.37 -8.24
CA HIS A 50 -5.25 6.62 -7.49
C HIS A 50 -3.95 7.28 -6.97
N LEU A 51 -2.83 7.14 -7.69
CA LEU A 51 -1.61 7.85 -7.30
C LEU A 51 -1.79 9.35 -7.63
N PRO A 52 -1.43 10.25 -6.70
CA PRO A 52 -1.56 11.69 -6.91
C PRO A 52 -0.56 12.13 -7.98
N MET A 53 -1.03 12.78 -9.05
CA MET A 53 -0.20 13.17 -10.20
C MET A 53 -0.11 14.69 -10.38
N ASP A 54 -0.64 15.48 -9.45
CA ASP A 54 -0.86 16.93 -9.58
C ASP A 54 0.41 17.76 -9.79
N ASN A 55 1.60 17.15 -9.64
CA ASN A 55 2.90 17.78 -9.87
C ASN A 55 3.73 17.11 -10.99
N VAL A 56 3.14 16.18 -11.74
CA VAL A 56 3.76 15.60 -12.93
C VAL A 56 3.30 16.37 -14.16
N ASP A 57 3.37 17.70 -14.10
CA ASP A 57 3.50 18.47 -15.31
C ASP A 57 4.74 17.93 -16.01
N MET A 58 4.50 17.19 -17.08
CA MET A 58 5.55 16.58 -17.89
C MET A 58 6.61 17.63 -18.12
N ILE A 59 7.84 17.30 -17.72
CA ILE A 59 9.07 18.06 -17.92
C ILE A 59 9.25 18.27 -19.42
N SER A 60 8.47 19.21 -19.97
CA SER A 60 8.75 19.90 -21.21
C SER A 60 9.44 21.18 -20.75
N ASN A 61 10.76 21.12 -20.85
CA ASN A 61 11.69 22.23 -20.81
C ASN A 61 12.35 22.54 -19.45
N GLN A 62 13.62 22.11 -19.42
CA GLN A 62 14.76 22.91 -18.98
C GLN A 62 15.00 23.05 -17.47
N SER A 63 16.05 22.32 -17.05
CA SER A 63 17.13 22.82 -16.21
C SER A 63 16.73 23.62 -14.96
N THR A 64 16.39 22.92 -13.87
CA THR A 64 17.04 23.09 -12.56
C THR A 64 16.47 22.07 -11.58
N GLN A 65 17.35 21.34 -10.90
CA GLN A 65 17.02 20.51 -9.76
C GLN A 65 16.35 21.34 -8.64
N LYS A 66 15.56 20.65 -7.79
CA LYS A 66 15.12 21.02 -6.43
C LYS A 66 13.70 21.55 -6.23
N ALA A 67 12.73 20.86 -6.77
CA ALA A 67 11.55 20.56 -5.97
C ALA A 67 11.33 19.05 -6.07
N GLN A 68 11.97 18.28 -5.17
CA GLN A 68 11.45 16.92 -4.92
C GLN A 68 9.99 17.12 -4.52
N SER A 69 9.07 16.55 -5.29
CA SER A 69 7.68 16.52 -4.89
C SER A 69 7.63 15.84 -3.53
N LYS A 70 6.87 16.38 -2.58
CA LYS A 70 6.61 15.71 -1.29
C LYS A 70 6.01 14.30 -1.45
N GLN A 71 5.59 13.96 -2.67
CA GLN A 71 4.93 12.71 -3.02
C GLN A 71 5.84 11.71 -3.75
N TYR A 72 6.96 12.12 -4.37
CA TYR A 72 7.78 11.21 -5.18
C TYR A 72 9.27 11.50 -5.10
N ASP A 73 10.05 10.43 -5.04
CA ASP A 73 11.45 10.43 -5.47
C ASP A 73 11.56 10.17 -6.96
N ILE A 74 12.28 11.04 -7.67
CA ILE A 74 12.39 11.01 -9.14
C ILE A 74 13.79 10.56 -9.55
N TYR A 75 13.85 9.47 -10.32
CA TYR A 75 15.09 8.93 -10.91
C TYR A 75 14.95 8.84 -12.42
N GLY A 76 15.41 9.87 -13.13
CA GLY A 76 15.22 9.98 -14.57
C GLY A 76 13.75 10.11 -14.92
N ASN A 77 13.19 9.13 -15.64
CA ASN A 77 11.78 9.04 -15.99
C ASN A 77 10.96 8.15 -15.03
N LEU A 78 11.57 7.67 -13.94
CA LEU A 78 10.91 6.84 -12.94
C LEU A 78 10.52 7.68 -11.73
N PHE A 79 9.28 7.53 -11.29
CA PHE A 79 8.68 8.22 -10.16
C PHE A 79 8.35 7.18 -9.10
N TYR A 80 9.05 7.23 -7.96
CA TYR A 80 8.85 6.33 -6.84
C TYR A 80 8.03 7.06 -5.79
N SER A 81 6.82 6.60 -5.53
CA SER A 81 5.93 7.21 -4.54
C SER A 81 6.55 7.15 -3.14
N LEU A 82 6.55 8.28 -2.45
CA LEU A 82 6.84 8.38 -1.02
C LEU A 82 5.65 7.85 -0.21
N GLU A 83 5.85 7.67 1.10
CA GLU A 83 4.91 6.97 1.98
C GLU A 83 3.51 7.58 1.94
N ALA A 84 3.41 8.91 1.97
CA ALA A 84 2.13 9.61 1.93
C ALA A 84 1.35 9.32 0.63
N ALA A 85 2.01 9.40 -0.52
CA ALA A 85 1.39 9.16 -1.82
C ALA A 85 0.96 7.69 -1.99
N LEU A 86 1.76 6.76 -1.46
CA LEU A 86 1.46 5.34 -1.55
C LEU A 86 0.30 4.95 -0.62
N VAL A 87 0.30 5.44 0.62
CA VAL A 87 -0.80 5.20 1.57
C VAL A 87 -2.09 5.85 1.06
N GLU A 88 -2.03 7.08 0.55
CA GLU A 88 -3.18 7.74 -0.07
C GLU A 88 -3.76 6.90 -1.22
N SER A 89 -2.90 6.39 -2.11
CA SER A 89 -3.28 5.52 -3.22
C SER A 89 -3.98 4.25 -2.73
N PHE A 90 -3.46 3.58 -1.71
CA PHE A 90 -4.06 2.35 -1.17
C PHE A 90 -5.37 2.61 -0.45
N VAL A 91 -5.46 3.67 0.35
CA VAL A 91 -6.70 4.06 1.05
C VAL A 91 -7.79 4.41 0.05
N LYS A 92 -7.48 5.21 -0.97
CA LYS A 92 -8.43 5.49 -2.06
C LYS A 92 -8.84 4.21 -2.77
N GLY A 93 -7.87 3.35 -3.10
CA GLY A 93 -8.13 2.04 -3.71
C GLY A 93 -9.11 1.20 -2.89
N ASP A 94 -8.93 1.11 -1.56
CA ASP A 94 -9.85 0.41 -0.65
C ASP A 94 -11.25 1.02 -0.68
N ILE A 95 -11.37 2.34 -0.50
CA ILE A 95 -12.66 3.05 -0.49
C ILE A 95 -13.42 2.81 -1.79
N TYR A 96 -12.78 3.04 -2.94
CA TYR A 96 -13.42 2.87 -4.25
C TYR A 96 -13.75 1.41 -4.57
N ASP A 97 -13.01 0.46 -4.02
CA ASP A 97 -13.31 -0.96 -4.19
C ASP A 97 -14.52 -1.40 -3.36
N ILE A 98 -14.59 -0.99 -2.10
CA ILE A 98 -15.78 -1.20 -1.25
C ILE A 98 -17.01 -0.57 -1.90
N GLU A 99 -16.92 0.66 -2.41
CA GLU A 99 -18.05 1.36 -3.03
C GLU A 99 -18.59 0.63 -4.27
N GLU A 100 -17.73 -0.03 -5.05
CA GLU A 100 -18.12 -0.68 -6.30
C GLU A 100 -18.58 -2.13 -6.10
N VAL A 101 -17.86 -2.92 -5.29
CA VAL A 101 -18.09 -4.37 -5.15
C VAL A 101 -18.46 -4.81 -3.73
N GLY A 102 -18.47 -3.90 -2.76
CA GLY A 102 -18.81 -4.14 -1.35
C GLY A 102 -17.71 -4.84 -0.56
N TYR A 103 -17.09 -5.87 -1.14
CA TYR A 103 -15.99 -6.61 -0.55
C TYR A 103 -15.17 -7.32 -1.62
N SER A 104 -13.84 -7.27 -1.52
CA SER A 104 -12.95 -8.04 -2.39
C SER A 104 -11.67 -8.48 -1.67
N SER A 105 -10.97 -9.45 -2.25
CA SER A 105 -9.64 -9.86 -1.76
C SER A 105 -8.59 -8.80 -2.04
N TRP A 106 -8.75 -8.00 -3.10
CA TRP A 106 -7.89 -6.87 -3.39
C TRP A 106 -7.96 -5.81 -2.29
N GLN A 107 -9.17 -5.47 -1.86
CA GLN A 107 -9.43 -4.58 -0.75
C GLN A 107 -8.70 -5.05 0.53
N LEU A 108 -8.87 -6.33 0.90
CA LEU A 108 -8.17 -6.89 2.06
C LEU A 108 -6.65 -6.79 1.94
N LEU A 109 -6.12 -6.99 0.74
CA LEU A 109 -4.69 -6.88 0.49
C LEU A 109 -4.20 -5.43 0.67
N LEU A 110 -4.93 -4.44 0.17
CA LEU A 110 -4.63 -3.02 0.39
C LEU A 110 -4.62 -2.67 1.89
N ASN A 111 -5.63 -3.12 2.63
CA ASN A 111 -5.70 -2.91 4.08
C ASN A 111 -4.53 -3.57 4.83
N ALA A 112 -4.15 -4.79 4.42
CA ALA A 112 -2.99 -5.46 4.99
C ALA A 112 -1.69 -4.68 4.71
N TRP A 113 -1.55 -4.09 3.52
CA TRP A 113 -0.41 -3.23 3.20
C TRP A 113 -0.39 -1.95 4.03
N VAL A 114 -1.52 -1.27 4.19
CA VAL A 114 -1.60 -0.08 5.05
C VAL A 114 -1.27 -0.43 6.50
N ALA A 115 -1.80 -1.53 7.02
CA ALA A 115 -1.46 -2.04 8.34
C ALA A 115 0.04 -2.34 8.48
N MET A 116 0.66 -2.95 7.47
CA MET A 116 2.11 -3.19 7.46
C MET A 116 2.90 -1.88 7.41
N MET A 117 2.48 -0.89 6.63
CA MET A 117 3.13 0.41 6.58
C MET A 117 3.04 1.13 7.93
N ARG A 118 1.87 1.13 8.58
CA ARG A 118 1.70 1.70 9.93
C ARG A 118 2.52 0.94 10.97
N GLY A 119 2.37 -0.37 11.03
CA GLY A 119 2.93 -1.21 12.11
C GLY A 119 4.41 -1.56 11.96
N TYR A 120 4.90 -1.77 10.73
CA TYR A 120 6.25 -2.24 10.45
C TYR A 120 7.19 -1.15 9.92
N LEU A 121 6.68 -0.25 9.07
CA LEU A 121 7.47 0.87 8.54
C LEU A 121 7.32 2.16 9.37
N GLU A 122 6.53 2.09 10.44
CA GLU A 122 6.30 3.18 11.39
C GLU A 122 5.86 4.46 10.67
N VAL A 123 4.99 4.30 9.67
CA VAL A 123 4.34 5.44 9.03
C VAL A 123 3.51 6.17 10.09
N ASN A 124 3.56 7.51 10.10
CA ASN A 124 2.92 8.31 11.13
C ASN A 124 1.39 8.16 11.13
N ASN A 125 0.78 8.32 12.30
CA ASN A 125 -0.68 8.27 12.49
C ASN A 125 -1.42 9.45 11.84
N ASP A 126 -0.69 10.51 11.46
CA ASP A 126 -1.19 11.75 10.86
C ASP A 126 -0.72 11.96 9.42
N LEU A 127 -0.18 10.91 8.81
CA LEU A 127 0.43 10.98 7.48
C LEU A 127 -0.50 11.61 6.42
N LEU A 128 -1.80 11.33 6.50
CA LEU A 128 -2.78 11.82 5.54
C LEU A 128 -3.51 13.10 5.98
N ASP A 129 -3.15 13.74 7.10
CA ASP A 129 -3.86 14.95 7.58
C ASP A 129 -3.90 16.08 6.54
N ASP A 130 -2.85 16.19 5.71
CA ASP A 130 -2.73 17.18 4.65
C ASP A 130 -3.30 16.68 3.29
N CYS A 131 -3.92 15.50 3.23
CA CYS A 131 -4.49 14.94 2.01
C CYS A 131 -5.74 15.74 1.58
N ALA A 132 -5.86 16.02 0.29
CA ALA A 132 -7.00 16.78 -0.26
C ALA A 132 -8.32 16.01 -0.27
N ASP A 133 -8.29 14.67 -0.21
CA ASP A 133 -9.49 13.84 -0.16
C ASP A 133 -9.89 13.57 1.28
N GLU A 134 -10.87 14.32 1.78
CA GLU A 134 -11.38 14.21 3.16
C GLU A 134 -11.81 12.78 3.52
N ARG A 135 -12.31 11.99 2.56
CA ARG A 135 -12.69 10.60 2.79
C ARG A 135 -11.47 9.73 3.10
N ALA A 136 -10.35 9.98 2.42
CA ALA A 136 -9.11 9.26 2.69
C ALA A 136 -8.52 9.64 4.06
N VAL A 137 -8.63 10.92 4.45
CA VAL A 137 -8.22 11.40 5.78
C VAL A 137 -9.03 10.71 6.88
N GLU A 138 -10.36 10.78 6.78
CA GLU A 138 -11.28 10.18 7.76
C GLU A 138 -11.05 8.66 7.86
N TRP A 139 -10.95 7.98 6.71
CA TRP A 139 -10.74 6.54 6.68
C TRP A 139 -9.42 6.16 7.34
N TYR A 140 -8.30 6.80 6.97
CA TYR A 140 -7.00 6.44 7.55
C TYR A 140 -6.96 6.74 9.05
N SER A 141 -7.46 7.91 9.47
CA SER A 141 -7.51 8.29 10.88
C SER A 141 -8.32 7.30 11.72
N THR A 142 -9.45 6.83 11.19
CA THR A 142 -10.35 5.89 11.87
C THR A 142 -9.77 4.48 11.98
N HIS A 143 -9.06 4.00 10.96
CA HIS A 143 -8.59 2.61 10.91
C HIS A 143 -7.15 2.43 11.43
N PHE A 144 -6.27 3.42 11.23
CA PHE A 144 -4.84 3.29 11.52
C PHE A 144 -4.20 4.54 12.14
N GLY A 145 -4.89 5.67 12.13
CA GLY A 145 -4.38 6.97 12.57
C GLY A 145 -4.88 7.40 13.94
N ARG A 146 -5.06 8.72 14.11
CA ARG A 146 -5.34 9.34 15.42
C ARG A 146 -6.63 8.87 16.07
N ILE A 147 -7.73 8.81 15.32
CA ILE A 147 -9.04 8.37 15.87
C ILE A 147 -8.95 6.93 16.38
N HIS A 148 -8.25 6.06 15.64
CA HIS A 148 -8.00 4.68 16.09
C HIS A 148 -7.21 4.67 17.41
N GLU A 149 -6.12 5.43 17.51
CA GLU A 149 -5.29 5.45 18.71
C GLU A 149 -5.98 6.07 19.91
N ASP A 150 -6.81 7.11 19.71
CA ASP A 150 -7.63 7.69 20.77
C ASP A 150 -8.64 6.67 21.34
N GLN A 151 -9.15 5.78 20.49
CA GLN A 151 -10.13 4.77 20.87
C GLN A 151 -9.50 3.51 21.50
N TYR A 152 -8.37 3.05 20.96
CA TYR A 152 -7.78 1.74 21.27
C TYR A 152 -6.41 1.80 21.95
N GLY A 153 -5.82 2.99 22.08
CA GLY A 153 -4.46 3.22 22.54
C GLY A 153 -3.45 3.29 21.40
N GLU A 154 -2.25 3.81 21.70
CA GLU A 154 -1.15 3.91 20.75
C GLU A 154 -0.81 2.55 20.12
N TRP A 155 -0.50 2.54 18.83
CA TRP A 155 -0.05 1.31 18.17
C TRP A 155 1.24 0.79 18.79
N ASP A 156 1.26 -0.49 19.19
CA ASP A 156 2.49 -1.14 19.63
C ASP A 156 3.37 -1.46 18.42
N LEU A 157 4.29 -0.55 18.12
CA LEU A 157 5.25 -0.68 17.01
C LEU A 157 6.48 -1.51 17.39
N ARG A 158 6.53 -2.10 18.59
CA ARG A 158 7.68 -2.87 19.04
C ARG A 158 7.82 -4.16 18.26
N VAL A 159 8.98 -4.37 17.66
CA VAL A 159 9.31 -5.63 17.00
C VAL A 159 9.92 -6.60 18.00
N SER A 160 9.13 -7.59 18.42
CA SER A 160 9.62 -8.67 19.27
C SER A 160 10.45 -9.66 18.44
N LYS A 161 11.66 -9.99 18.91
CA LYS A 161 12.51 -10.98 18.24
C LYS A 161 11.99 -12.37 18.61
N ARG A 162 11.19 -13.00 17.74
CA ARG A 162 10.56 -14.33 17.91
C ARG A 162 9.65 -14.45 19.15
N LEU A 163 8.47 -15.05 18.97
CA LEU A 163 7.71 -15.66 20.05
C LEU A 163 8.64 -16.59 20.86
N GLY A 164 8.91 -16.25 22.12
CA GLY A 164 9.67 -17.06 23.06
C GLY A 164 11.13 -16.66 23.33
N SER A 165 11.70 -15.60 22.74
CA SER A 165 13.09 -15.21 23.07
C SER A 165 13.22 -14.29 24.30
N GLY A 166 12.12 -13.67 24.75
CA GLY A 166 12.10 -12.77 25.91
C GLY A 166 12.98 -11.52 25.79
N LYS A 167 13.59 -11.26 24.63
CA LYS A 167 14.46 -10.11 24.39
C LYS A 167 13.81 -9.19 23.36
N GLU A 168 13.20 -8.12 23.85
CA GLU A 168 12.78 -6.98 23.04
C GLU A 168 14.01 -6.34 22.39
N ILE A 169 13.88 -5.91 21.13
CA ILE A 169 14.93 -5.15 20.46
C ILE A 169 14.83 -3.71 21.01
N PRO A 170 15.90 -3.13 21.57
CA PRO A 170 15.84 -1.78 22.19
C PRO A 170 15.82 -0.65 21.15
N VAL A 171 15.54 -1.00 19.89
CA VAL A 171 15.46 -0.06 18.78
C VAL A 171 14.27 -0.42 17.90
N ASN A 172 13.66 0.62 17.36
CA ASN A 172 12.56 0.55 16.42
C ASN A 172 13.09 0.19 15.01
N MET A 173 12.21 0.02 14.02
CA MET A 173 12.56 -0.40 12.66
C MET A 173 13.33 0.65 11.88
N ARG A 174 13.20 1.92 12.26
CA ARG A 174 14.02 3.04 11.79
C ARG A 174 15.36 3.16 12.52
N ARG A 175 15.66 2.21 13.41
CA ARG A 175 16.86 2.13 14.27
C ARG A 175 16.94 3.23 15.34
N ASN A 176 15.81 3.85 15.67
CA ASN A 176 15.73 4.78 16.80
C ASN A 176 15.60 4.00 18.12
N PRO A 177 16.17 4.47 19.23
CA PRO A 177 15.99 3.84 20.55
C PRO A 177 14.53 3.81 20.97
N ILE A 178 14.08 2.71 21.58
CA ILE A 178 12.76 2.59 22.23
C ILE A 178 12.97 2.86 23.74
N PRO A 179 12.14 3.70 24.39
CA PRO A 179 12.26 4.02 25.81
C PRO A 179 12.11 2.82 26.75
#